data_AF-A0A2R6A8N4-F1
#
_entry.id   AF-A0A2R6A8N4-F1
#
_cell.length_a   1.000
_cell.length_b   1.000
_cell.length_c   1.000
_cell.angle_alpha   90.00
_cell.angle_beta   90.00
_cell.angle_gamma   90.00
#
_symmetry.space_group_name_H-M   'P 1'
#
loop_
_entity.id
_entity.type
_entity.pdbx_description
1 polymer ?
#
loop_
_entity_poly.entity_id
_entity_poly.type
_entity_poly.pdbx_seq_one_letter_code
_entity_poly.pdbx_strand_id
1 'polypeptide(L)'
;MAELDPYCSSSYCSRCGWENRDLNGADIFVCGGCGLRLDRQLNAAINLFMRLRFGYKEKWEGGRKRVQLKMEGASQKAWWDRVVLPSLVGGCVLTGAERSGTSEPVRSLYDAVKPKLHY
;
A
#
# COMPACT_ATOMS: atom_id res chain seq x y z
N MET A 1 -19.21 3.20 -11.05
CA MET A 1 -17.92 3.02 -10.36
C MET A 1 -16.83 3.34 -11.37
N ALA A 2 -16.00 4.35 -11.11
CA ALA A 2 -14.86 4.63 -12.00
C ALA A 2 -13.76 3.60 -11.72
N GLU A 3 -13.26 2.95 -12.77
CA GLU A 3 -12.10 2.06 -12.68
C GLU A 3 -10.86 2.91 -12.32
N LEU A 4 -10.09 2.46 -11.31
CA LEU A 4 -8.85 3.13 -10.93
C LEU A 4 -7.70 2.56 -11.73
N ASP A 5 -6.93 3.43 -12.36
CA ASP A 5 -5.71 3.05 -13.07
C ASP A 5 -4.70 2.39 -12.09
N PRO A 6 -4.31 1.12 -12.30
CA PRO A 6 -3.41 0.39 -11.42
C PRO A 6 -1.95 0.80 -11.60
N TYR A 7 -1.62 1.60 -12.62
CA TYR A 7 -0.25 1.96 -12.95
C TYR A 7 0.46 2.66 -11.78
N CYS A 8 1.73 2.32 -11.58
CA CYS A 8 2.58 2.80 -10.48
C CYS A 8 2.05 2.53 -9.06
N SER A 9 1.06 1.66 -8.85
CA SER A 9 0.58 1.35 -7.50
C SER A 9 1.55 0.47 -6.71
N SER A 10 2.33 -0.39 -7.39
CA SER A 10 3.24 -1.34 -6.73
C SER A 10 4.65 -0.80 -6.45
N SER A 11 5.05 0.32 -7.08
CA SER A 11 6.38 0.91 -6.94
C SER A 11 6.51 1.95 -5.82
N TYR A 12 5.40 2.43 -5.26
CA TYR A 12 5.44 3.44 -4.19
C TYR A 12 5.24 2.78 -2.84
N CYS A 13 5.98 3.23 -1.83
CA CYS A 13 5.76 2.81 -0.46
C CYS A 13 4.42 3.36 0.03
N SER A 14 3.50 2.45 0.38
CA SER A 14 2.21 2.84 0.93
C SER A 14 2.27 3.60 2.25
N ARG A 15 3.38 3.49 3.00
CA ARG A 15 3.58 4.19 4.28
C ARG A 15 4.18 5.59 4.13
N CYS A 16 5.26 5.75 3.36
CA CYS A 16 6.00 7.01 3.32
C CYS A 16 6.10 7.67 1.95
N GLY A 17 5.55 7.05 0.89
CA GLY A 17 5.57 7.60 -0.46
C GLY A 17 6.88 7.45 -1.23
N TRP A 18 7.90 6.79 -0.65
CA TRP A 18 9.16 6.51 -1.34
C TRP A 18 8.95 5.61 -2.56
N GLU A 19 9.47 6.00 -3.72
CA GLU A 19 9.42 5.23 -4.96
C GLU A 19 10.59 4.23 -5.04
N ASN A 20 10.26 2.94 -5.09
CA ASN A 20 11.20 1.91 -5.49
C ASN A 20 11.27 1.83 -7.01
N ARG A 21 12.44 2.13 -7.57
CA ARG A 21 12.69 2.11 -9.02
C ARG A 21 13.17 0.74 -9.52
N ASP A 22 13.55 -0.16 -8.61
CA ASP A 22 14.17 -1.45 -8.91
C ASP A 22 13.41 -2.57 -8.21
N LEU A 23 12.22 -2.88 -8.74
CA LEU A 23 11.39 -3.95 -8.19
C LEU A 23 11.84 -5.35 -8.64
N ASN A 24 12.58 -5.48 -9.76
CA ASN A 24 13.14 -6.74 -10.29
C ASN A 24 12.20 -7.96 -10.26
N GLY A 25 10.88 -7.76 -10.37
CA GLY A 25 9.90 -8.84 -10.28
C GLY A 25 9.73 -9.45 -8.88
N ALA A 26 10.24 -8.83 -7.82
CA ALA A 26 10.15 -9.35 -6.46
C ALA A 26 8.71 -9.40 -5.93
N ASP A 27 8.37 -10.50 -5.25
CA ASP A 27 7.09 -10.67 -4.52
C ASP A 27 7.00 -9.77 -3.27
N ILE A 28 8.14 -9.36 -2.72
CA ILE A 28 8.21 -8.54 -1.52
C ILE A 28 8.63 -7.10 -1.87
N PHE A 29 7.82 -6.14 -1.48
CA PHE A 29 8.19 -4.73 -1.52
C PHE A 29 9.05 -4.36 -0.31
N VAL A 30 10.24 -3.83 -0.56
CA VAL A 30 11.15 -3.29 0.46
C VAL A 30 11.32 -1.79 0.24
N CYS A 31 10.99 -0.99 1.25
CA CYS A 31 11.13 0.45 1.21
C CYS A 31 12.52 0.89 1.69
N GLY A 32 13.31 1.52 0.83
CA GLY A 32 14.59 2.13 1.20
C GLY A 32 14.44 3.38 2.09
N GLY A 33 13.29 4.05 2.08
CA GLY A 33 13.07 5.28 2.85
C GLY A 33 12.63 5.07 4.31
N CYS A 34 11.80 4.07 4.59
CA CYS A 34 11.27 3.82 5.95
C CYS A 34 11.39 2.38 6.45
N GLY A 35 12.03 1.50 5.68
CA GLY A 35 12.27 0.10 6.07
C GLY A 35 11.05 -0.81 6.03
N LEU A 36 9.90 -0.34 5.53
CA LEU A 36 8.70 -1.16 5.38
C LEU A 36 8.96 -2.37 4.47
N ARG A 37 8.56 -3.56 4.93
CA ARG A 37 8.62 -4.81 4.19
C ARG A 37 7.26 -5.48 4.20
N LEU A 38 6.65 -5.66 3.04
CA LEU A 38 5.38 -6.37 2.88
C LEU A 38 5.26 -7.01 1.50
N ASP A 39 4.26 -7.87 1.34
CA ASP A 39 3.87 -8.37 0.03
C ASP A 39 3.59 -7.21 -0.95
N ARG A 40 4.12 -7.33 -2.17
CA ARG A 40 4.07 -6.28 -3.18
C ARG A 40 2.64 -6.01 -3.66
N GLN A 41 1.82 -7.06 -3.76
CA GLN A 41 0.42 -6.93 -4.18
C GLN A 41 -0.41 -6.25 -3.08
N LEU A 42 -0.15 -6.59 -1.81
CA LEU A 42 -0.73 -5.90 -0.67
C LEU A 42 -0.33 -4.41 -0.64
N ASN A 43 0.94 -4.09 -0.91
CA ASN A 43 1.39 -2.69 -1.02
C ASN A 43 0.64 -1.94 -2.14
N ALA A 44 0.47 -2.58 -3.29
CA ALA A 44 -0.28 -2.02 -4.41
C ALA A 44 -1.76 -1.78 -4.05
N ALA A 45 -2.40 -2.74 -3.40
CA ALA A 45 -3.78 -2.64 -2.93
C ALA A 45 -3.97 -1.48 -1.95
N ILE A 46 -3.06 -1.30 -0.98
CA ILE A 46 -3.11 -0.17 -0.04
C ILE A 46 -2.98 1.17 -0.78
N ASN A 47 -2.07 1.25 -1.76
CA ASN A 47 -1.94 2.47 -2.58
C ASN A 47 -3.20 2.79 -3.38
N LEU A 48 -3.84 1.79 -3.98
CA LEU A 48 -5.12 1.96 -4.66
C LEU A 48 -6.23 2.41 -3.71
N PHE A 49 -6.30 1.81 -2.53
CA PHE A 49 -7.24 2.22 -1.49
C PHE A 49 -7.02 3.69 -1.08
N MET A 50 -5.77 4.12 -0.92
CA MET A 50 -5.48 5.53 -0.62
C MET A 50 -5.88 6.47 -1.76
N ARG A 51 -5.65 6.08 -3.03
CA ARG A 51 -6.12 6.86 -4.20
C ARG A 51 -7.63 7.05 -4.18
N LEU A 52 -8.37 5.98 -3.85
CA LEU A 52 -9.83 6.03 -3.70
C LEU A 52 -10.23 6.95 -2.53
N ARG A 53 -9.57 6.81 -1.39
CA ARG A 53 -9.99 7.45 -0.14
C ARG A 53 -9.69 8.94 -0.07
N PHE A 54 -8.53 9.35 -0.58
CA PHE A 54 -8.00 10.70 -0.47
C PHE A 54 -8.00 11.45 -1.80
N GLY A 55 -8.27 10.77 -2.91
CA GLY A 55 -8.04 11.32 -4.22
C GLY A 55 -6.56 11.48 -4.54
N TYR A 56 -6.28 11.69 -5.82
CA TYR A 56 -4.92 11.81 -6.32
C TYR A 56 -4.86 12.76 -7.52
N LYS A 57 -3.66 13.24 -7.84
CA LYS A 57 -3.32 13.96 -9.05
C LYS A 57 -2.37 13.10 -9.88
N GLU A 58 -2.58 13.09 -11.18
CA GLU A 58 -1.70 12.45 -12.13
C GLU A 58 -0.89 13.51 -12.84
N LYS A 59 0.41 13.27 -13.01
CA LYS A 59 1.29 14.14 -13.79
C LYS A 59 2.08 13.29 -14.76
N TRP A 60 2.11 13.70 -16.03
CA TRP A 60 2.95 13.09 -17.04
C TRP A 60 4.22 13.93 -17.22
N GLU A 61 5.38 13.32 -17.00
CA GLU A 61 6.68 13.97 -17.18
C GLU A 61 7.63 13.02 -17.89
N GLY A 62 8.15 13.42 -19.06
CA GLY A 62 9.12 12.64 -19.81
C GLY A 62 8.65 11.23 -20.19
N GLY A 63 7.38 11.08 -20.57
CA GLY A 63 6.78 9.79 -20.91
C GLY A 63 6.46 8.88 -19.71
N ARG A 64 6.65 9.36 -18.47
CA ARG A 64 6.32 8.62 -17.25
C ARG A 64 5.15 9.26 -16.52
N LYS A 65 4.22 8.42 -16.06
CA LYS A 65 3.09 8.82 -15.22
C LYS A 65 3.51 8.81 -13.76
N ARG A 66 3.34 9.94 -13.07
CA ARG A 66 3.48 10.07 -11.61
C ARG A 66 2.12 10.26 -10.98
N VAL A 67 1.94 9.66 -9.81
CA VAL A 67 0.72 9.78 -9.00
C VAL A 67 1.06 10.42 -7.67
N GLN A 68 0.36 11.51 -7.33
CA GLN A 68 0.54 12.23 -6.08
C GLN A 68 -0.79 12.26 -5.32
N LEU A 69 -0.80 11.77 -4.07
CA LEU A 69 -2.00 11.76 -3.23
C LEU A 69 -2.38 13.18 -2.81
N LYS A 70 -3.69 13.47 -2.74
CA LYS A 70 -4.24 14.77 -2.30
C LYS A 70 -4.49 14.80 -0.78
N MET A 71 -3.58 14.27 0.02
CA MET A 71 -3.74 14.29 1.48
C MET A 71 -3.56 15.70 2.05
N GLU A 72 -4.57 16.23 2.74
CA GLU A 72 -4.50 17.48 3.50
C GLU A 72 -4.24 17.19 4.99
N GLY A 73 -3.25 17.87 5.58
CA GLY A 73 -3.05 17.92 7.04
C GLY A 73 -2.30 16.75 7.70
N ALA A 74 -2.62 15.49 7.41
CA ALA A 74 -1.94 14.34 8.00
C ALA A 74 -0.85 13.79 7.07
N SER A 75 0.36 13.54 7.61
CA SER A 75 1.38 12.85 6.83
C SER A 75 0.88 11.45 6.47
N GLN A 76 1.13 11.00 5.24
CA GLN A 76 0.79 9.65 4.76
C GLN A 76 1.22 8.57 5.78
N LYS A 77 2.39 8.78 6.39
CA LYS A 77 2.95 7.93 7.44
C LYS A 77 2.08 7.88 8.69
N ALA A 78 1.63 9.03 9.20
CA ALA A 78 0.78 9.09 10.39
C ALA A 78 -0.58 8.41 10.19
N TRP A 79 -1.21 8.62 9.02
CA TRP A 79 -2.44 7.90 8.69
C TRP A 79 -2.20 6.39 8.59
N TRP A 80 -1.14 5.98 7.90
CA TRP A 80 -0.80 4.58 7.72
C TRP A 80 -0.56 3.89 9.07
N ASP A 81 0.19 4.52 9.97
CA ASP A 81 0.46 4.01 11.32
C ASP A 81 -0.81 3.94 12.18
N ARG A 82 -1.80 4.83 11.95
CA ARG A 82 -3.06 4.84 12.70
C ARG A 82 -4.11 3.86 12.16
N VAL A 83 -4.13 3.57 10.86
CA VAL A 83 -5.24 2.86 10.21
C VAL A 83 -4.79 1.53 9.62
N VAL A 84 -3.69 1.54 8.85
CA VAL A 84 -3.23 0.35 8.14
C VAL A 84 -2.47 -0.57 9.09
N LEU A 85 -1.52 -0.01 9.85
CA LEU A 85 -0.69 -0.81 10.76
C LEU A 85 -1.52 -1.64 11.74
N PRO A 86 -2.50 -1.10 12.49
CA PRO A 86 -3.28 -1.90 13.43
C PRO A 86 -4.14 -2.98 12.75
N SER A 87 -4.58 -2.72 11.51
CA SER A 87 -5.33 -3.68 10.70
C SER A 87 -4.44 -4.83 10.21
N LEU A 88 -3.16 -4.56 9.94
CA LEU A 88 -2.18 -5.57 9.53
C LEU A 88 -1.65 -6.40 10.71
N VAL A 89 -1.47 -5.78 11.88
CA VAL A 89 -0.95 -6.46 13.07
C VAL A 89 -2.03 -7.03 13.98
N GLY A 90 -3.31 -6.91 13.58
CA GLY A 90 -4.45 -7.43 14.33
C GLY A 90 -4.57 -6.80 15.72
N GLY A 91 -4.88 -5.49 15.78
CA GLY A 91 -5.29 -4.83 17.03
C GLY A 91 -4.29 -4.85 18.20
N CYS A 92 -3.06 -5.32 18.01
CA CYS A 92 -2.03 -5.32 19.04
C CYS A 92 -1.24 -4.02 18.99
N VAL A 93 -1.35 -3.23 20.05
CA VAL A 93 -0.42 -2.14 20.38
C VAL A 93 1.00 -2.70 20.32
N LEU A 94 1.82 -2.14 19.43
CA LEU A 94 3.21 -2.56 19.23
C LEU A 94 4.07 -2.17 20.43
N THR A 95 4.10 -3.04 21.43
CA THR A 95 5.27 -3.15 22.31
C THR A 95 6.07 -4.34 21.81
N GLY A 96 7.36 -4.11 21.54
CA GLY A 96 8.21 -5.05 20.81
C GLY A 96 8.20 -6.44 21.41
N ALA A 97 7.64 -7.40 20.68
CA ALA A 97 7.81 -8.82 20.89
C ALA A 97 7.43 -9.59 19.62
N GLU A 98 8.04 -10.75 19.47
CA GLU A 98 8.18 -11.54 18.25
C GLU A 98 6.85 -12.08 17.70
N ARG A 99 6.82 -12.29 16.37
CA ARG A 99 5.63 -12.70 15.60
C ARG A 99 5.24 -14.15 15.92
N SER A 100 4.02 -14.35 16.41
CA SER A 100 3.33 -15.65 16.36
C SER A 100 1.81 -15.43 16.29
N GLY A 101 1.14 -16.01 15.29
CA GLY A 101 -0.32 -16.17 15.31
C GLY A 101 -1.01 -15.87 13.99
N THR A 102 -1.29 -16.93 13.23
CA THR A 102 -2.10 -16.99 12.00
C THR A 102 -3.41 -16.21 12.14
N SER A 103 -3.60 -15.17 11.32
CA SER A 103 -4.71 -14.23 11.46
C SER A 103 -5.72 -14.32 10.31
N GLU A 104 -6.89 -14.90 10.63
CA GLU A 104 -8.14 -14.89 9.84
C GLU A 104 -8.57 -13.52 9.26
N PRO A 105 -8.31 -12.32 9.86
CA PRO A 105 -8.69 -11.05 9.24
C PRO A 105 -7.94 -10.71 7.95
N VAL A 106 -6.73 -11.22 7.75
CA VAL A 106 -5.99 -11.05 6.48
C VAL A 106 -6.75 -11.70 5.34
N ARG A 107 -7.42 -12.83 5.62
CA ARG A 107 -8.26 -13.56 4.66
C ARG A 107 -9.44 -12.70 4.19
N SER A 108 -10.06 -11.92 5.07
CA SER A 108 -11.17 -11.02 4.71
C SER A 108 -10.74 -9.88 3.78
N LEU A 109 -9.57 -9.29 4.04
CA LEU A 109 -8.99 -8.27 3.15
C LEU A 109 -8.56 -8.88 1.81
N TYR A 110 -7.96 -10.08 1.83
CA TYR A 110 -7.53 -10.82 0.65
C TYR A 110 -8.72 -11.28 -0.23
N ASP A 111 -9.82 -11.72 0.38
CA ASP A 111 -11.07 -12.05 -0.33
C ASP A 111 -11.73 -10.79 -0.92
N ALA A 112 -11.70 -9.67 -0.20
CA ALA A 112 -12.25 -8.40 -0.68
C ALA A 112 -11.46 -7.79 -1.85
N VAL A 113 -10.16 -8.05 -1.94
CA VAL A 113 -9.29 -7.58 -3.04
C VAL A 113 -8.96 -8.65 -4.09
N LYS A 114 -9.59 -9.83 -4.05
CA LYS A 114 -9.34 -10.87 -5.04
C LYS A 114 -9.84 -10.39 -6.42
N PRO A 115 -8.97 -10.15 -7.42
CA PRO A 115 -9.44 -9.88 -8.76
C PRO A 115 -10.15 -11.14 -9.27
N LYS A 116 -11.34 -10.99 -9.86
CA LYS A 116 -11.96 -12.05 -10.67
C LYS A 116 -11.09 -12.25 -11.91
N LEU A 117 -10.02 -13.02 -11.77
CA LEU A 117 -9.29 -13.57 -12.90
C LEU A 117 -10.19 -14.63 -13.54
N HIS A 118 -10.90 -14.21 -14.59
CA HIS A 118 -11.48 -15.13 -15.54
C HIS A 118 -10.32 -15.72 -16.36
N TYR A 119 -10.18 -17.04 -16.28
CA TYR A 119 -9.30 -17.84 -17.16
C TYR A 119 -9.91 -17.90 -18.56
#